data_AF-A0AAD4EI94-F1
#
_entry.id   AF-A0AAD4EI94-F1
#
_cell.length_a   1.000
_cell.length_b   1.000
_cell.length_c   1.000
_cell.angle_alpha   90.00
_cell.angle_beta   90.00
_cell.angle_gamma   90.00
#
_symmetry.space_group_name_H-M   'P 1'
#
loop_
_entity.id
_entity.type
_entity.pdbx_description
1 polymer ?
#
loop_
_entity_poly.entity_id
_entity_poly.type
_entity_poly.pdbx_seq_one_letter_code
_entity_poly.pdbx_strand_id
1 'polypeptide(L)'
;MNDSNFCKMIRMKRTLCRKYKLARNGILESGKAFDRLDEAAPLHLKTEWLARERLAQSSRLNDPSAMDEYEINIKKAPSKKEIELRLLEEGNTCNAAPSRRSVATWISTGLAIEEAQIALLIEVRRIGRRSTKTQRLDIARQRDRLQGQIDGFARSALTHLGEGFDADDEPEDLDVDILDDLNDDLV
;
A
#
# COMPACT_ATOMS: atom_id res chain seq x y z
N MET A 1 26.84 -23.85 33.14
CA MET A 1 27.10 -22.74 32.20
C MET A 1 27.71 -23.32 30.90
N ASN A 2 26.91 -23.90 30.00
CA ASN A 2 27.30 -24.27 28.60
C ASN A 2 26.14 -24.78 27.69
N ASP A 3 24.89 -24.84 28.19
CA ASP A 3 23.81 -25.54 27.49
C ASP A 3 23.22 -24.74 26.30
N SER A 4 23.23 -23.40 26.36
CA SER A 4 22.65 -22.54 25.31
C SER A 4 23.36 -22.68 23.95
N ASN A 5 24.70 -22.76 23.94
CA ASN A 5 25.47 -22.93 22.70
C ASN A 5 25.32 -24.35 22.13
N PHE A 6 25.29 -25.36 23.00
CA PHE A 6 25.04 -26.75 22.59
C PHE A 6 23.64 -26.91 21.99
N CYS A 7 22.60 -26.38 22.65
CA CYS A 7 21.24 -26.37 22.13
C CYS A 7 21.12 -25.64 20.77
N LYS A 8 21.82 -24.51 20.58
CA LYS A 8 21.88 -23.81 19.29
C LYS A 8 22.49 -24.70 18.21
N MET A 9 23.60 -25.37 18.49
CA MET A 9 24.27 -26.27 17.55
C MET A 9 23.38 -27.45 17.13
N ILE A 10 22.69 -28.08 18.09
CA ILE A 10 21.75 -29.18 17.82
C ILE A 10 20.56 -28.70 16.96
N ARG A 11 20.01 -27.51 17.26
CA ARG A 11 18.91 -26.89 16.48
C ARG A 11 19.38 -26.39 15.10
N MET A 12 20.67 -26.12 14.94
CA MET A 12 21.24 -25.60 13.70
C MET A 12 21.13 -26.62 12.56
N LYS A 13 21.38 -27.90 12.82
CA LYS A 13 21.21 -28.97 11.80
C LYS A 13 19.81 -28.96 11.19
N ARG A 14 18.77 -28.95 12.03
CA ARG A 14 17.37 -28.90 11.55
C ARG A 14 17.08 -27.62 10.78
N THR A 15 17.58 -26.49 11.27
CA THR A 15 17.40 -25.18 10.61
C THR A 15 18.08 -25.14 9.25
N LEU A 16 19.32 -25.63 9.14
CA LEU A 16 20.07 -25.72 7.89
C LEU A 16 19.39 -26.65 6.89
N CYS A 17 18.97 -27.85 7.31
CA CYS A 17 18.22 -28.76 6.43
C CYS A 17 16.92 -28.13 5.92
N ARG A 18 16.20 -27.40 6.76
CA ARG A 18 14.99 -26.66 6.36
C ARG A 18 15.32 -25.55 5.36
N LYS A 19 16.29 -24.69 5.69
CA LYS A 19 16.74 -23.60 4.81
C LYS A 19 17.23 -24.11 3.46
N TYR A 20 17.98 -25.21 3.44
CA TYR A 20 18.44 -25.84 2.20
C TYR A 20 17.27 -26.33 1.33
N LYS A 21 16.29 -27.02 1.91
CA LYS A 21 15.09 -27.45 1.17
C LYS A 21 14.33 -26.25 0.60
N LEU A 22 14.15 -25.20 1.41
CA LEU A 22 13.50 -23.96 0.99
C LEU A 22 14.27 -23.28 -0.15
N ALA A 23 15.59 -23.10 0.00
CA ALA A 23 16.43 -22.49 -1.02
C ALA A 23 16.39 -23.31 -2.32
N ARG A 24 16.51 -24.64 -2.22
CA ARG A 24 16.43 -25.53 -3.38
C ARG A 24 15.11 -25.39 -4.14
N ASN A 25 13.99 -25.32 -3.41
CA ASN A 25 12.69 -25.13 -4.03
C ASN A 25 12.54 -23.71 -4.60
N GLY A 26 13.08 -22.71 -3.92
CA GLY A 26 13.02 -21.30 -4.31
C GLY A 26 13.86 -20.94 -5.53
N ILE A 27 14.86 -21.74 -5.92
CA ILE A 27 15.71 -21.45 -7.11
C ILE A 27 14.87 -21.26 -8.37
N LEU A 28 13.88 -22.13 -8.59
CA LEU A 28 13.05 -22.05 -9.79
C LEU A 28 12.16 -20.80 -9.77
N GLU A 29 11.56 -20.48 -8.62
CA GLU A 29 10.71 -19.30 -8.46
C GLU A 29 11.52 -18.01 -8.57
N SER A 30 12.70 -17.96 -7.93
CA SER A 30 13.60 -16.80 -8.00
C SER A 30 14.16 -16.61 -9.40
N GLY A 31 14.47 -17.69 -10.12
CA GLY A 31 14.92 -17.63 -11.51
C GLY A 31 13.85 -17.02 -12.41
N LYS A 32 12.61 -17.53 -12.34
CA LYS A 32 11.47 -16.97 -13.08
C LYS A 32 11.21 -15.50 -12.73
N ALA A 33 11.33 -15.13 -11.45
CA ALA A 33 11.16 -13.75 -11.02
C ALA A 33 12.28 -12.84 -11.57
N PHE A 34 13.51 -13.33 -11.59
CA PHE A 34 14.65 -12.62 -12.18
C PHE A 34 14.47 -12.45 -13.69
N ASP A 35 14.13 -13.51 -14.42
CA ASP A 35 13.94 -13.46 -15.87
C ASP A 35 12.86 -12.43 -16.25
N ARG A 36 11.74 -12.39 -15.52
CA ARG A 36 10.69 -11.39 -15.70
C ARG A 36 11.18 -9.95 -15.48
N LEU A 37 11.99 -9.73 -14.45
CA LEU A 37 12.58 -8.41 -14.18
C LEU A 37 13.60 -8.02 -15.24
N ASP A 38 14.39 -8.98 -15.70
CA ASP A 38 15.36 -8.76 -16.78
C ASP A 38 14.63 -8.43 -18.08
N GLU A 39 13.63 -9.20 -18.49
CA GLU A 39 12.82 -8.92 -19.69
C GLU A 39 12.15 -7.54 -19.66
N ALA A 40 11.69 -7.09 -18.49
CA ALA A 40 11.07 -5.78 -18.33
C ALA A 40 12.07 -4.61 -18.41
N ALA A 41 13.37 -4.85 -18.20
CA ALA A 41 14.37 -3.79 -18.15
C ALA A 41 14.89 -3.41 -19.56
N PRO A 42 14.96 -2.13 -19.91
CA PRO A 42 15.61 -1.64 -21.12
C PRO A 42 17.09 -2.03 -21.21
N LEU A 43 17.58 -2.34 -22.42
CA LEU A 43 18.96 -2.82 -22.65
C LEU A 43 20.03 -1.87 -22.12
N HIS A 44 19.85 -0.55 -22.27
CA HIS A 44 20.83 0.43 -21.81
C HIS A 44 21.01 0.42 -20.28
N LEU A 45 19.92 0.25 -19.52
CA LEU A 45 19.98 0.14 -18.06
C LEU A 45 20.70 -1.14 -17.63
N LYS A 46 20.43 -2.27 -18.30
CA LYS A 46 21.15 -3.52 -18.02
C LYS A 46 22.65 -3.37 -18.20
N THR A 47 23.08 -2.74 -19.30
CA THR A 47 24.51 -2.52 -19.56
C THR A 47 25.16 -1.62 -18.52
N GLU A 48 24.44 -0.60 -18.07
CA GLU A 48 24.91 0.30 -17.03
C GLU A 48 25.01 -0.40 -15.68
N TRP A 49 23.98 -1.14 -15.27
CA TRP A 49 23.97 -1.90 -14.01
C TRP A 49 25.08 -2.95 -13.97
N LEU A 50 25.30 -3.69 -15.06
CA LEU A 50 26.41 -4.66 -15.15
C LEU A 50 27.78 -3.98 -15.06
N ALA A 51 27.95 -2.78 -15.63
CA ALA A 51 29.19 -2.04 -15.51
C ALA A 51 29.44 -1.56 -14.08
N ARG A 52 28.41 -1.02 -13.41
CA ARG A 52 28.48 -0.61 -12.00
C ARG A 52 28.74 -1.79 -11.07
N GLU A 53 28.07 -2.92 -11.31
CA GLU A 53 28.27 -4.16 -10.55
C GLU A 53 29.73 -4.62 -10.61
N ARG A 54 30.30 -4.69 -11.82
CA ARG A 54 31.71 -5.09 -12.01
C ARG A 54 32.66 -4.16 -11.27
N LEU A 55 32.42 -2.85 -11.36
CA LEU A 55 33.23 -1.84 -10.69
C LEU A 55 33.15 -2.02 -9.16
N ALA A 56 31.93 -2.11 -8.61
CA ALA A 56 31.68 -2.33 -7.18
C ALA A 56 32.40 -3.59 -6.67
N GLN A 57 32.27 -4.72 -7.37
CA GLN A 57 32.92 -5.97 -6.99
C GLN A 57 34.45 -5.89 -7.04
N SER A 58 35.01 -5.22 -8.04
CA SER A 58 36.46 -5.04 -8.18
C SER A 58 37.05 -4.14 -7.09
N SER A 59 36.30 -3.14 -6.65
CA SER A 59 36.73 -2.15 -5.66
C SER A 59 36.44 -2.57 -4.22
N ARG A 60 35.59 -3.59 -3.99
CA ARG A 60 35.11 -4.03 -2.67
C ARG A 60 36.19 -4.20 -1.59
N LEU A 61 37.39 -4.65 -1.96
CA LEU A 61 38.48 -4.87 -1.00
C LEU A 61 39.24 -3.58 -0.63
N ASN A 62 39.26 -2.60 -1.54
CA ASN A 62 40.00 -1.36 -1.39
C ASN A 62 39.11 -0.22 -0.86
N ASP A 63 37.83 -0.24 -1.23
CA ASP A 63 36.82 0.72 -0.83
C ASP A 63 35.54 0.00 -0.40
N PRO A 64 35.27 -0.10 0.91
CA PRO A 64 34.04 -0.70 1.42
C PRO A 64 32.77 0.02 0.93
N SER A 65 32.82 1.33 0.66
CA SER A 65 31.68 2.11 0.16
C SER A 65 31.33 1.80 -1.29
N ALA A 66 32.21 1.14 -2.05
CA ALA A 66 31.88 0.68 -3.40
C ALA A 66 30.70 -0.32 -3.42
N MET A 67 30.38 -0.96 -2.29
CA MET A 67 29.24 -1.86 -2.16
C MET A 67 27.91 -1.14 -1.91
N ASP A 68 27.92 0.17 -1.64
CA ASP A 68 26.71 0.96 -1.39
C ASP A 68 25.83 1.06 -2.65
N GLU A 69 26.34 0.71 -3.84
CA GLU A 69 25.56 0.58 -5.08
C GLU A 69 24.42 -0.45 -4.95
N TYR A 70 24.54 -1.44 -4.06
CA TYR A 70 23.47 -2.40 -3.78
C TYR A 70 22.45 -1.88 -2.74
N GLU A 71 22.68 -0.71 -2.14
CA GLU A 71 21.76 -0.12 -1.18
C GLU A 71 20.54 0.48 -1.91
N ILE A 72 19.36 -0.02 -1.54
CA ILE A 72 18.11 0.42 -2.16
C ILE A 72 17.72 1.78 -1.57
N ASN A 73 18.06 2.85 -2.27
CA ASN A 73 17.62 4.19 -1.95
C ASN A 73 16.19 4.44 -2.44
N ILE A 74 15.21 3.91 -1.71
CA ILE A 74 13.80 4.25 -1.95
C ILE A 74 13.58 5.66 -1.41
N LYS A 75 13.47 6.65 -2.31
CA LYS A 75 12.99 7.98 -1.92
C LYS A 75 11.59 7.79 -1.34
N LYS A 76 11.45 8.11 -0.06
CA LYS A 76 10.16 8.03 0.62
C LYS A 76 9.18 8.93 -0.12
N ALA A 77 8.09 8.36 -0.59
CA ALA A 77 7.01 9.14 -1.18
C ALA A 77 6.49 10.16 -0.14
N PRO A 78 6.08 11.36 -0.58
CA PRO A 78 5.53 12.36 0.33
C PRO A 78 4.31 11.79 1.06
N SER A 79 4.17 12.13 2.33
CA SER A 79 3.03 11.66 3.13
C SER A 79 1.72 12.35 2.72
N LYS A 80 0.56 11.73 2.96
CA LYS A 80 -0.76 12.37 2.75
C LYS A 80 -0.83 13.76 3.39
N LYS A 81 -0.25 13.92 4.58
CA LYS A 81 -0.18 15.19 5.32
C LYS A 81 0.70 16.22 4.60
N GLU A 82 1.84 15.81 4.07
CA GLU A 82 2.74 16.69 3.31
C GLU A 82 2.11 17.15 2.00
N ILE A 83 1.39 16.25 1.31
CA ILE A 83 0.63 16.59 0.11
C ILE A 83 -0.49 17.56 0.45
N GLU A 84 -1.26 17.30 1.51
CA GLU A 84 -2.35 18.19 1.95
C GLU A 84 -1.83 19.57 2.36
N LEU A 85 -0.73 19.64 3.12
CA LEU A 85 -0.08 20.90 3.50
C LEU A 85 0.33 21.69 2.25
N ARG A 86 1.00 21.05 1.30
CA ARG A 86 1.43 21.67 0.06
C ARG A 86 0.25 22.23 -0.74
N LEU A 87 -0.84 21.47 -0.87
CA LEU A 87 -2.05 21.90 -1.57
C LEU A 87 -2.74 23.08 -0.87
N LEU A 88 -2.71 23.11 0.46
CA LEU A 88 -3.22 24.24 1.26
C LEU A 88 -2.37 25.50 1.05
N GLU A 89 -1.05 25.36 1.04
CA GLU A 89 -0.12 26.45 0.79
C GLU A 89 -0.29 27.01 -0.63
N GLU A 90 -0.37 26.16 -1.64
CA GLU A 90 -0.59 26.53 -3.05
C GLU A 90 -1.95 27.24 -3.24
N GLY A 91 -3.03 26.71 -2.64
CA GLY A 91 -4.38 27.29 -2.73
C GLY A 91 -4.54 28.68 -2.08
N ASN A 92 -3.71 29.01 -1.08
CA ASN A 92 -3.72 30.32 -0.44
C ASN A 92 -3.03 31.43 -1.26
N THR A 93 -2.23 31.09 -2.27
CA THR A 93 -1.51 32.07 -3.10
C THR A 93 -2.36 32.68 -4.22
N CYS A 94 -3.47 32.03 -4.58
CA CYS A 94 -4.42 32.54 -5.57
C CYS A 94 -5.55 33.30 -4.86
N ASN A 95 -5.57 34.62 -5.01
CA ASN A 95 -6.51 35.57 -4.39
C ASN A 95 -8.01 35.29 -4.70
N ALA A 96 -8.63 34.27 -4.09
CA ALA A 96 -10.06 34.03 -4.21
C ALA A 96 -10.70 33.66 -2.86
N ALA A 97 -11.34 34.67 -2.26
CA ALA A 97 -12.33 34.62 -1.17
C ALA A 97 -11.99 33.82 0.12
N PRO A 98 -12.07 34.46 1.31
CA PRO A 98 -11.68 33.89 2.62
C PRO A 98 -12.64 32.81 3.18
N SER A 99 -13.42 32.10 2.37
CA SER A 99 -14.45 31.18 2.87
C SER A 99 -14.60 29.86 2.12
N ARG A 100 -13.79 29.59 1.08
CA ARG A 100 -13.73 28.23 0.53
C ARG A 100 -12.69 27.45 1.33
N ARG A 101 -13.14 26.66 2.31
CA ARG A 101 -12.36 25.55 2.86
C ARG A 101 -11.71 24.82 1.65
N SER A 102 -10.41 24.57 1.69
CA SER A 102 -9.71 24.10 0.50
C SER A 102 -10.35 22.81 -0.02
N VAL A 103 -10.47 22.70 -1.33
CA VAL A 103 -10.94 21.47 -2.00
C VAL A 103 -10.06 20.28 -1.58
N ALA A 104 -8.77 20.51 -1.33
CA ALA A 104 -7.84 19.50 -0.82
C ALA A 104 -8.25 18.92 0.54
N THR A 105 -8.66 19.75 1.51
CA THR A 105 -9.16 19.26 2.80
C THR A 105 -10.47 18.50 2.62
N TRP A 106 -11.35 18.95 1.73
CA TRP A 106 -12.58 18.21 1.41
C TRP A 106 -12.26 16.82 0.85
N ILE A 107 -11.41 16.71 -0.18
CA ILE A 107 -10.96 15.41 -0.72
C ILE A 107 -10.29 14.55 0.36
N SER A 108 -9.45 15.13 1.21
CA SER A 108 -8.79 14.42 2.31
C SER A 108 -9.79 13.79 3.30
N THR A 109 -10.92 14.47 3.54
CA THR A 109 -12.04 13.94 4.34
C THR A 109 -12.79 12.81 3.62
N GLY A 110 -13.02 12.92 2.32
CA GLY A 110 -13.62 11.84 1.52
C GLY A 110 -12.79 10.56 1.58
N LEU A 111 -11.48 10.66 1.35
CA LEU A 111 -10.55 9.54 1.46
C LEU A 111 -10.53 8.92 2.87
N ALA A 112 -10.68 9.73 3.93
CA ALA A 112 -10.75 9.21 5.30
C ALA A 112 -12.05 8.45 5.58
N ILE A 113 -13.16 8.84 4.93
CA ILE A 113 -14.43 8.12 5.00
C ILE A 113 -14.30 6.77 4.30
N GLU A 114 -13.74 6.74 3.09
CA GLU A 114 -13.48 5.50 2.35
C GLU A 114 -12.58 4.53 3.14
N GLU A 115 -11.48 5.03 3.73
CA GLU A 115 -10.61 4.24 4.58
C GLU A 115 -11.37 3.60 5.75
N ALA A 116 -12.26 4.37 6.38
CA ALA A 116 -13.09 3.88 7.48
C ALA A 116 -14.16 2.88 7.02
N GLN A 117 -14.72 3.03 5.80
CA GLN A 117 -15.60 2.04 5.19
C GLN A 117 -14.87 0.71 4.95
N ILE A 118 -13.66 0.76 4.38
CA ILE A 118 -12.82 -0.43 4.14
C ILE A 118 -12.48 -1.12 5.47
N ALA A 119 -12.05 -0.35 6.48
CA ALA A 119 -11.72 -0.89 7.79
C ALA A 119 -12.92 -1.60 8.45
N LEU A 120 -14.11 -0.99 8.36
CA LEU A 120 -15.34 -1.59 8.87
C LEU A 120 -15.71 -2.87 8.11
N LEU A 121 -15.56 -2.88 6.78
CA LEU A 121 -15.83 -4.05 5.95
C LEU A 121 -14.89 -5.22 6.30
N ILE A 122 -13.60 -4.94 6.52
CA ILE A 122 -12.64 -5.94 7.01
C ILE A 122 -13.07 -6.48 8.38
N GLU A 123 -13.48 -5.62 9.31
CA GLU A 123 -13.90 -6.02 10.65
C GLU A 123 -15.17 -6.88 10.62
N VAL A 124 -16.15 -6.54 9.77
CA VAL A 124 -17.35 -7.34 9.55
C VAL A 124 -17.00 -8.72 8.99
N ARG A 125 -16.08 -8.79 8.02
CA ARG A 125 -15.59 -10.06 7.47
C ARG A 125 -14.88 -10.90 8.53
N ARG A 126 -14.06 -10.27 9.39
CA ARG A 126 -13.30 -10.92 10.48
C ARG A 126 -14.21 -11.53 11.54
N ILE A 127 -15.25 -10.79 11.93
CA ILE A 127 -16.19 -11.22 12.97
C ILE A 127 -17.07 -12.40 12.48
N GLY A 128 -17.36 -12.47 11.17
CA GLY A 128 -18.04 -13.60 10.54
C GLY A 128 -19.45 -13.88 11.07
N ARG A 129 -19.97 -15.10 10.81
CA ARG A 129 -21.36 -15.48 11.13
C ARG A 129 -21.63 -15.67 12.65
N ARG A 130 -20.59 -15.93 13.47
CA ARG A 130 -20.71 -16.18 14.92
C ARG A 130 -20.38 -14.94 15.76
N SER A 131 -21.01 -13.83 15.44
CA SER A 131 -20.82 -12.56 16.14
C SER A 131 -21.68 -12.42 17.40
N THR A 132 -21.08 -11.93 18.49
CA THR A 132 -21.79 -11.65 19.74
C THR A 132 -22.73 -10.46 19.55
N LYS A 133 -23.83 -10.40 20.32
CA LYS A 133 -24.79 -9.27 20.29
C LYS A 133 -24.11 -7.91 20.48
N THR A 134 -23.09 -7.84 21.32
CA THR A 134 -22.28 -6.63 21.55
C THR A 134 -21.51 -6.20 20.31
N GLN A 135 -20.81 -7.13 19.65
CA GLN A 135 -20.09 -6.87 18.39
C GLN A 135 -21.02 -6.40 17.27
N ARG A 136 -22.22 -6.99 17.17
CA ARG A 136 -23.24 -6.54 16.19
C ARG A 136 -23.70 -5.11 16.47
N LEU A 137 -23.88 -4.75 17.75
CA LEU A 137 -24.26 -3.40 18.15
C LEU A 137 -23.13 -2.40 17.85
N ASP A 138 -21.88 -2.77 18.09
CA ASP A 138 -20.72 -1.92 17.80
C ASP A 138 -20.57 -1.66 16.30
N ILE A 139 -20.72 -2.70 15.46
CA ILE A 139 -20.78 -2.57 13.99
C ILE A 139 -21.91 -1.62 13.58
N ALA A 140 -23.11 -1.79 14.16
CA ALA A 140 -24.27 -0.94 13.81
C ALA A 140 -24.01 0.53 14.16
N ARG A 141 -23.40 0.82 15.31
CA ARG A 141 -22.99 2.18 15.71
C ARG A 141 -21.93 2.76 14.78
N GLN A 142 -20.96 1.95 14.36
CA GLN A 142 -19.94 2.38 13.40
C GLN A 142 -20.54 2.70 12.04
N ARG A 143 -21.51 1.89 11.56
CA ARG A 143 -22.26 2.17 10.32
C ARG A 143 -23.05 3.47 10.41
N ASP A 144 -23.79 3.67 11.49
CA ASP A 144 -24.60 4.87 11.70
C ASP A 144 -23.72 6.14 11.71
N ARG A 145 -22.59 6.09 12.42
CA ARG A 145 -21.61 7.17 12.42
C ARG A 145 -21.03 7.43 11.01
N LEU A 146 -20.66 6.38 10.28
CA LEU A 146 -20.13 6.53 8.92
C LEU A 146 -21.18 7.11 7.97
N GLN A 147 -22.43 6.70 8.09
CA GLN A 147 -23.52 7.27 7.29
C GLN A 147 -23.65 8.77 7.54
N GLY A 148 -23.62 9.21 8.80
CA GLY A 148 -23.64 10.65 9.13
C GLY A 148 -22.44 11.42 8.56
N GLN A 149 -21.26 10.79 8.46
CA GLN A 149 -20.08 11.38 7.81
C GLN A 149 -20.25 11.48 6.29
N ILE A 150 -20.77 10.43 5.65
CA ILE A 150 -21.07 10.40 4.21
C ILE A 150 -22.10 11.47 3.86
N ASP A 151 -23.20 11.56 4.60
CA ASP A 151 -24.25 12.55 4.37
C ASP A 151 -23.72 13.98 4.57
N GLY A 152 -22.82 14.18 5.54
CA GLY A 152 -22.13 15.44 5.75
C GLY A 152 -21.21 15.81 4.59
N PHE A 153 -20.44 14.84 4.12
CA PHE A 153 -19.54 14.99 2.98
C PHE A 153 -20.31 15.30 1.68
N ALA A 154 -21.37 14.55 1.39
CA ALA A 154 -22.22 14.76 0.21
C ALA A 154 -22.88 16.15 0.22
N ARG A 155 -23.40 16.60 1.36
CA ARG A 155 -23.96 17.97 1.49
C ARG A 155 -22.92 19.06 1.23
N SER A 156 -21.66 18.83 1.60
CA SER A 156 -20.58 19.77 1.33
C SER A 156 -20.09 19.75 -0.13
N ALA A 157 -20.44 18.73 -0.92
CA ALA A 157 -19.97 18.57 -2.29
C ALA A 157 -20.30 19.78 -3.18
N LEU A 158 -21.54 20.28 -3.11
CA LEU A 158 -22.00 21.41 -3.91
C LEU A 158 -21.15 22.68 -3.69
N THR A 159 -20.66 22.88 -2.45
CA THR A 159 -19.81 24.04 -2.12
C THR A 159 -18.39 23.94 -2.68
N HIS A 160 -17.91 22.72 -2.95
CA HIS A 160 -16.55 22.47 -3.43
C HIS A 160 -16.49 22.20 -4.93
N LEU A 161 -17.51 21.55 -5.52
CA LEU A 161 -17.58 21.20 -6.94
C LEU A 161 -18.25 22.29 -7.81
N GLY A 162 -19.03 23.21 -7.21
CA GLY A 162 -19.71 24.30 -7.92
C GLY A 162 -21.08 23.92 -8.50
N GLU A 163 -21.86 24.94 -8.90
CA GLU A 163 -23.26 24.85 -9.37
C GLU A 163 -23.47 24.14 -10.73
N GLY A 164 -22.45 23.47 -11.29
CA GLY A 164 -22.53 22.77 -12.58
C GLY A 164 -22.16 21.29 -12.51
N PHE A 165 -22.11 20.71 -11.30
CA PHE A 165 -21.99 19.26 -11.16
C PHE A 165 -23.39 18.64 -11.28
N ASP A 166 -23.77 18.30 -12.51
CA ASP A 166 -24.98 17.53 -12.78
C ASP A 166 -24.72 16.08 -12.30
N ALA A 167 -25.30 15.72 -11.15
CA ALA A 167 -25.27 14.35 -10.64
C ALA A 167 -26.04 13.35 -11.54
N ASP A 168 -26.62 13.84 -12.64
CA ASP A 168 -27.33 13.08 -13.68
C ASP A 168 -26.41 12.71 -14.87
N ASP A 169 -25.12 13.07 -14.85
CA ASP A 169 -24.13 12.39 -15.69
C ASP A 169 -24.05 10.93 -15.21
N GLU A 170 -24.85 10.08 -15.83
CA GLU A 170 -24.75 8.62 -15.76
C GLU A 170 -23.26 8.26 -15.79
N PRO A 171 -22.73 7.56 -14.77
CA PRO A 171 -21.35 7.11 -14.85
C PRO A 171 -21.24 6.26 -16.11
N GLU A 172 -20.46 6.70 -17.11
CA GLU A 172 -20.02 5.81 -18.17
C GLU A 172 -19.56 4.53 -17.49
N ASP A 173 -20.22 3.41 -17.81
CA ASP A 173 -20.04 2.10 -17.19
C ASP A 173 -18.55 1.82 -17.00
N LEU A 174 -18.01 2.19 -15.83
CA LEU A 174 -16.73 1.72 -15.40
C LEU A 174 -17.03 0.30 -14.98
N ASP A 175 -16.79 -0.66 -15.87
CA ASP A 175 -16.82 -2.08 -15.60
C ASP A 175 -15.99 -2.38 -14.34
N VAL A 176 -16.62 -2.34 -13.17
CA VAL A 176 -16.02 -2.76 -11.90
C VAL A 176 -16.19 -4.27 -11.79
N ASP A 177 -15.64 -5.00 -12.76
CA ASP A 177 -15.43 -6.45 -12.70
C ASP A 177 -14.22 -6.75 -11.79
N ILE A 178 -14.30 -6.39 -10.50
CA ILE A 178 -13.22 -6.68 -9.53
C ILE A 178 -13.70 -7.57 -8.36
N LEU A 179 -14.95 -8.04 -8.33
CA LEU A 179 -15.44 -8.80 -7.17
C LEU A 179 -16.08 -10.17 -7.42
N ASP A 180 -16.16 -10.67 -8.66
CA ASP A 180 -16.81 -11.97 -8.92
C ASP A 180 -15.87 -13.19 -8.97
N ASP A 181 -14.55 -13.01 -8.89
CA ASP A 181 -13.61 -14.12 -9.14
C ASP A 181 -13.14 -14.90 -7.89
N LEU A 182 -13.87 -14.86 -6.77
CA LEU A 182 -13.47 -15.56 -5.53
C LEU A 182 -14.60 -16.29 -4.79
N ASN A 183 -15.69 -16.67 -5.47
CA ASN A 183 -16.77 -17.41 -4.82
C ASN A 183 -17.04 -18.84 -5.35
N ASP A 184 -16.17 -19.38 -6.20
CA ASP A 184 -16.16 -20.83 -6.49
C ASP A 184 -14.98 -21.49 -5.80
N ASP A 185 -15.18 -21.87 -4.55
CA ASP A 185 -14.79 -23.19 -4.02
C ASP A 185 -15.06 -23.23 -2.51
N LEU A 186 -16.09 -23.99 -2.14
CA LEU A 186 -16.21 -24.89 -0.97
C LEU A 186 -17.69 -25.03 -0.57
N VAL A 187 -18.38 -25.92 -1.30
CA VAL A 187 -19.48 -26.74 -0.75
C VAL A 187 -18.88 -27.82 0.14
#